data_AF-A0A6J8AC19-F1
#
_entry.id   AF-A0A6J8AC19-F1
#
_cell.length_a   1.000
_cell.length_b   1.000
_cell.length_c   1.000
_cell.angle_alpha   90.00
_cell.angle_beta   90.00
_cell.angle_gamma   90.00
#
_symmetry.space_group_name_H-M   'P 1'
#
loop_
_entity.id
_entity.type
_entity.pdbx_description
1 polymer ?
#
loop_
_entity_poly.entity_id
_entity_poly.type
_entity_poly.pdbx_seq_one_letter_code
_entity_poly.pdbx_strand_id
1 'polypeptide(L)'
;MVEDVQEYVKKEETSRDDCLSEMAVNDKLLLDLQSGIATVYEKLKEIRLKPPYHNFSKSDPVEDLANCQRKLEVLLTGLGLWKKTPELSPVKLNEHKLHTYLENKLPPDNIRIRLETDDGSDIDDFHFDHDQDNDGLLSRDDIKRQGMEFLNTKLKLKKKKGRKVRTK
;
A
#
# COMPACT_ATOMS: atom_id res chain seq x y z
N MET A 1 -64.24 12.30 -8.63
CA MET A 1 -64.58 11.76 -7.29
C MET A 1 -64.15 10.31 -7.10
N VAL A 2 -64.61 9.35 -7.91
CA VAL A 2 -64.17 7.94 -7.74
C VAL A 2 -62.71 7.74 -8.17
N GLU A 3 -62.29 8.40 -9.25
CA GLU A 3 -60.91 8.36 -9.76
C GLU A 3 -59.92 9.01 -8.78
N ASP A 4 -60.27 10.15 -8.18
CA ASP A 4 -59.43 10.84 -7.18
C ASP A 4 -59.20 9.96 -5.93
N VAL A 5 -60.23 9.21 -5.51
CA VAL A 5 -60.14 8.27 -4.38
C VAL A 5 -59.26 7.07 -4.75
N GLN A 6 -59.36 6.56 -5.98
CA GLN A 6 -58.51 5.46 -6.45
C GLN A 6 -57.03 5.88 -6.56
N GLU A 7 -56.76 7.09 -7.03
CA GLU A 7 -55.40 7.62 -7.11
C GLU A 7 -54.80 7.86 -5.71
N TYR A 8 -55.61 8.37 -4.78
CA TYR A 8 -55.20 8.52 -3.38
C TYR A 8 -54.88 7.16 -2.73
N VAL A 9 -55.75 6.16 -2.91
CA VAL A 9 -55.51 4.81 -2.38
C VAL A 9 -54.22 4.20 -2.95
N LYS A 10 -54.01 4.28 -4.26
CA LYS A 10 -52.77 3.78 -4.89
C LYS A 10 -51.53 4.45 -4.32
N LYS A 11 -51.58 5.78 -4.09
CA LYS A 11 -50.46 6.52 -3.50
C LYS A 11 -50.14 6.04 -2.09
N GLU A 12 -51.17 5.87 -1.25
CA GLU A 12 -50.99 5.34 0.10
C GLU A 12 -50.45 3.90 0.10
N GLU A 13 -50.92 3.06 -0.83
CA GLU A 13 -50.41 1.70 -1.01
C GLU A 13 -48.93 1.71 -1.41
N THR A 14 -48.53 2.54 -2.37
CA THR A 14 -47.11 2.68 -2.74
C THR A 14 -46.25 3.17 -1.58
N SER A 15 -46.73 4.17 -0.83
CA SER A 15 -46.00 4.69 0.33
C SER A 15 -45.87 3.64 1.43
N ARG A 16 -46.89 2.81 1.63
CA ARG A 16 -46.84 1.69 2.58
C ARG A 16 -45.81 0.66 2.13
N ASP A 17 -45.83 0.28 0.85
CA ASP A 17 -44.95 -0.76 0.32
C ASP A 17 -43.48 -0.30 0.35
N ASP A 18 -43.22 0.98 0.06
CA ASP A 18 -41.89 1.58 0.19
C ASP A 18 -41.40 1.53 1.65
N CYS A 19 -42.24 1.93 2.61
CA CYS A 19 -41.94 1.87 4.04
C CYS A 19 -41.67 0.45 4.53
N LEU A 20 -42.46 -0.54 4.07
CA LEU A 20 -42.23 -1.95 4.38
C LEU A 20 -40.90 -2.45 3.80
N SER A 21 -40.54 -2.01 2.59
CA SER A 21 -39.25 -2.36 1.98
C SER A 21 -38.08 -1.79 2.78
N GLU A 22 -38.19 -0.53 3.23
CA GLU A 22 -37.16 0.13 4.03
C GLU A 22 -37.02 -0.53 5.40
N MET A 23 -38.14 -0.85 6.05
CA MET A 23 -38.16 -1.59 7.31
C MET A 23 -37.46 -2.95 7.16
N ALA A 24 -37.74 -3.71 6.09
CA ALA A 24 -37.10 -5.00 5.86
C ALA A 24 -35.57 -4.88 5.68
N VAL A 25 -35.09 -3.83 5.02
CA VAL A 25 -33.65 -3.54 4.89
C VAL A 25 -33.03 -3.21 6.25
N ASN A 26 -33.70 -2.37 7.03
CA ASN A 26 -33.23 -1.97 8.37
C ASN A 26 -33.22 -3.15 9.34
N ASP A 27 -34.23 -4.00 9.34
CA ASP A 27 -34.30 -5.20 10.17
C ASP A 27 -33.16 -6.18 9.84
N LYS A 28 -32.88 -6.38 8.55
CA LYS A 28 -31.74 -7.19 8.12
C LYS A 28 -30.42 -6.60 8.61
N LEU A 29 -30.23 -5.29 8.46
CA LEU A 29 -29.03 -4.61 8.93
C LEU A 29 -28.86 -4.75 10.45
N LEU A 30 -29.94 -4.62 11.22
CA LEU A 30 -29.90 -4.79 12.67
C LEU A 30 -29.48 -6.20 13.07
N LEU A 31 -30.00 -7.23 12.39
CA LEU A 31 -29.61 -8.62 12.61
C LEU A 31 -28.12 -8.85 12.27
N ASP A 32 -27.66 -8.31 11.14
CA ASP A 32 -26.26 -8.42 10.72
C ASP A 32 -25.33 -7.74 11.74
N LEU A 33 -25.70 -6.56 12.26
CA LEU A 33 -24.95 -5.85 13.30
C LEU A 33 -24.93 -6.64 14.62
N GLN A 34 -26.06 -7.16 15.07
CA GLN A 34 -26.13 -7.98 16.29
C GLN A 34 -25.25 -9.23 16.19
N SER A 35 -25.32 -9.93 15.05
CA SER A 35 -24.47 -11.10 14.76
C SER A 35 -22.98 -10.73 14.71
N GLY A 36 -22.65 -9.59 14.08
CA GLY A 36 -21.30 -9.07 14.04
C GLY A 36 -20.74 -8.76 15.43
N ILE A 37 -21.52 -8.09 16.28
CA ILE A 37 -21.13 -7.76 17.66
C ILE A 37 -20.92 -9.05 18.48
N ALA A 38 -21.84 -10.01 18.40
CA ALA A 38 -21.70 -11.29 19.08
C ALA A 38 -20.44 -12.05 18.63
N THR A 39 -20.15 -12.03 17.33
CA THR A 39 -18.94 -12.65 16.77
C THR A 39 -17.67 -11.98 17.28
N VAL A 40 -17.61 -10.65 17.28
CA VAL A 40 -16.46 -9.90 17.83
C VAL A 40 -16.29 -10.21 19.31
N TYR A 41 -17.38 -10.24 20.07
CA TYR A 41 -17.34 -10.57 21.50
C TYR A 41 -16.73 -11.95 21.74
N GLU A 42 -17.18 -12.96 21.00
CA GLU A 42 -16.68 -14.33 21.11
C GLU A 42 -15.18 -14.42 20.79
N LYS A 43 -14.68 -13.65 19.82
CA LYS A 43 -13.24 -13.57 19.53
C LYS A 43 -12.44 -12.89 20.65
N LEU A 44 -13.05 -11.95 21.37
CA LEU A 44 -12.42 -11.18 22.44
C LEU A 44 -12.69 -11.75 23.84
N LYS A 45 -13.33 -12.92 23.97
CA LYS A 45 -13.77 -13.47 25.25
C LYS A 45 -12.64 -13.70 26.26
N GLU A 46 -11.45 -14.09 25.77
CA GLU A 46 -10.29 -14.39 26.61
C GLU A 46 -9.62 -13.14 27.20
N ILE A 47 -9.90 -11.96 26.63
CA ILE A 47 -9.31 -10.69 27.09
C ILE A 47 -10.08 -10.22 28.32
N ARG A 48 -9.45 -10.28 29.49
CA ARG A 48 -10.10 -9.88 30.73
C ARG A 48 -9.93 -8.40 31.02
N LEU A 49 -11.05 -7.68 31.08
CA LEU A 49 -11.11 -6.33 31.60
C LEU A 49 -11.06 -6.35 33.14
N LYS A 50 -10.38 -5.34 33.70
CA LYS A 50 -10.36 -5.11 35.15
C LYS A 50 -11.67 -4.47 35.61
N PRO A 51 -12.06 -4.62 36.89
CA PRO A 51 -13.21 -3.91 37.45
C PRO A 51 -13.12 -2.40 37.18
N PRO A 52 -14.25 -1.72 36.91
CA PRO A 52 -15.64 -2.15 37.10
C PRO A 52 -16.29 -2.84 35.87
N TYR A 53 -15.53 -3.19 34.84
CA TYR A 53 -16.09 -3.74 33.60
C TYR A 53 -16.40 -5.24 33.72
N HIS A 54 -17.44 -5.68 33.01
CA HIS A 54 -17.85 -7.08 32.94
C HIS A 54 -17.11 -7.81 31.82
N ASN A 55 -16.99 -9.14 31.93
CA ASN A 55 -16.29 -10.01 30.96
C ASN A 55 -17.21 -11.06 30.30
N PHE A 56 -18.53 -10.94 30.52
CA PHE A 56 -19.57 -11.75 29.91
C PHE A 56 -20.50 -10.87 29.08
N SER A 57 -21.08 -11.39 28.00
CA SER A 57 -22.07 -10.64 27.21
C SER A 57 -23.33 -10.42 28.05
N LYS A 58 -23.92 -9.22 27.93
CA LYS A 58 -25.20 -8.89 28.58
C LYS A 58 -26.40 -9.02 27.64
N SER A 59 -26.17 -9.49 26.42
CA SER A 59 -27.18 -9.54 25.35
C SER A 59 -27.76 -8.17 24.98
N ASP A 60 -27.10 -7.09 25.37
CA ASP A 60 -27.34 -5.74 24.88
C ASP A 60 -26.23 -5.41 23.87
N PRO A 61 -26.55 -5.29 22.57
CA PRO A 61 -25.57 -5.02 21.52
C PRO A 61 -24.74 -3.75 21.76
N VAL A 62 -25.34 -2.72 22.36
CA VAL A 62 -24.65 -1.44 22.59
C VAL A 62 -23.62 -1.58 23.71
N GLU A 63 -24.01 -2.21 24.82
CA GLU A 63 -23.09 -2.48 25.92
C GLU A 63 -22.00 -3.48 25.52
N ASP A 64 -22.37 -4.54 24.79
CA ASP A 64 -21.43 -5.56 24.32
C ASP A 64 -20.41 -4.96 23.35
N LEU A 65 -20.84 -4.07 22.43
CA LEU A 65 -19.95 -3.35 21.54
C LEU A 65 -18.99 -2.41 22.31
N ALA A 66 -19.51 -1.67 23.29
CA ALA A 66 -18.67 -0.83 24.15
C ALA A 66 -17.65 -1.66 24.95
N ASN A 67 -18.02 -2.89 25.35
CA ASN A 67 -17.10 -3.81 26.01
C ASN A 67 -16.03 -4.35 25.05
N CYS A 68 -16.42 -4.71 23.83
CA CYS A 68 -15.51 -5.10 22.76
C CYS A 68 -14.47 -4.01 22.48
N GLN A 69 -14.91 -2.74 22.39
CA GLN A 69 -14.00 -1.61 22.22
C GLN A 69 -12.95 -1.55 23.34
N ARG A 70 -13.37 -1.63 24.61
CA ARG A 70 -12.43 -1.63 25.76
C ARG A 70 -11.44 -2.81 25.70
N LYS A 71 -11.90 -4.00 25.32
CA LYS A 71 -11.03 -5.18 25.16
C LYS A 71 -10.00 -4.96 24.05
N LEU A 72 -10.38 -4.34 22.94
CA LEU A 72 -9.46 -3.97 21.85
C LEU A 72 -8.45 -2.91 22.30
N GLU A 73 -8.85 -1.91 23.09
CA GLU A 73 -7.94 -0.90 23.65
C GLU A 73 -6.87 -1.54 24.57
N VAL A 74 -7.26 -2.54 25.37
CA VAL A 74 -6.32 -3.31 26.19
C VAL A 74 -5.31 -4.05 25.32
N LEU A 75 -5.76 -4.70 24.23
CA LEU A 75 -4.87 -5.35 23.28
C LEU A 75 -3.92 -4.36 22.59
N LEU A 76 -4.44 -3.22 22.11
CA LEU A 76 -3.66 -2.17 21.46
C LEU A 76 -2.54 -1.64 22.37
N THR A 77 -2.85 -1.50 23.66
CA THR A 77 -1.88 -1.09 24.69
C THR A 77 -0.85 -2.19 24.94
N GLY A 78 -1.29 -3.45 25.06
CA GLY A 78 -0.43 -4.61 25.30
C GLY A 78 0.52 -4.92 24.13
N LEU A 79 0.07 -4.72 22.89
CA LEU A 79 0.87 -4.88 21.68
C LEU A 79 1.89 -3.76 21.48
N GLY A 80 1.88 -2.71 22.31
CA GLY A 80 2.82 -1.60 22.21
C GLY A 80 2.70 -0.83 20.89
N LEU A 81 1.57 -0.91 20.18
CA LEU A 81 1.35 -0.23 18.89
C LEU A 81 1.44 1.31 19.01
N TRP A 82 1.29 1.85 20.22
CA TRP A 82 1.52 3.25 20.56
C TRP A 82 2.98 3.57 20.94
N LYS A 83 3.78 2.56 21.29
CA LYS A 83 5.21 2.69 21.59
C LYS A 83 6.01 2.35 20.34
N LYS A 84 5.91 3.20 19.31
CA LYS A 84 6.66 3.09 18.05
C LYS A 84 6.47 1.70 17.41
N THR A 85 5.88 1.65 16.21
CA THR A 85 6.42 0.71 15.20
C THR A 85 7.93 0.80 15.36
N PRO A 86 8.66 -0.27 15.72
CA PRO A 86 10.10 -0.13 15.82
C PRO A 86 10.48 0.46 14.48
N GLU A 87 10.92 1.71 14.50
CA GLU A 87 11.67 2.23 13.39
C GLU A 87 12.75 1.17 13.32
N LEU A 88 12.66 0.32 12.30
CA LEU A 88 13.82 -0.27 11.69
C LEU A 88 14.61 0.97 11.26
N SER A 89 15.23 1.64 12.24
CA SER A 89 16.47 2.32 12.04
C SER A 89 17.24 1.35 11.16
N PRO A 90 17.87 1.83 10.09
CA PRO A 90 18.87 1.04 9.43
C PRO A 90 19.99 0.88 10.47
N VAL A 91 19.77 0.01 11.46
CA VAL A 91 20.80 -0.73 12.15
C VAL A 91 21.56 -1.26 10.96
N LYS A 92 22.75 -0.70 10.75
CA LYS A 92 23.72 -1.23 9.82
C LYS A 92 23.89 -2.66 10.27
N LEU A 93 23.09 -3.55 9.69
CA LEU A 93 23.08 -4.96 9.98
C LEU A 93 24.50 -5.34 9.62
N ASN A 94 25.30 -5.61 10.64
CA ASN A 94 26.68 -5.96 10.41
C ASN A 94 26.62 -7.34 9.77
N GLU A 95 26.59 -7.34 8.44
CA GLU A 95 26.33 -8.50 7.59
C GLU A 95 27.30 -9.62 7.94
N HIS A 96 28.52 -9.26 8.32
CA HIS A 96 29.52 -10.18 8.85
C HIS A 96 29.09 -10.88 10.14
N LYS A 97 28.48 -10.15 11.10
CA LYS A 97 27.97 -10.75 12.34
C LYS A 97 26.78 -11.66 12.08
N LEU A 98 25.89 -11.27 11.17
CA LEU A 98 24.75 -12.10 10.79
C LEU A 98 25.22 -13.38 10.08
N HIS A 99 26.14 -13.25 9.11
CA HIS A 99 26.73 -14.37 8.40
C HIS A 99 27.40 -15.36 9.35
N THR A 100 28.20 -14.85 10.29
CA THR A 100 28.87 -15.69 11.32
C THR A 100 27.86 -16.42 12.20
N TYR A 101 26.78 -15.75 12.60
CA TYR A 101 25.72 -16.36 13.40
C TYR A 101 25.02 -17.49 12.64
N LEU A 102 24.71 -17.28 11.36
CA LEU A 102 24.06 -18.29 10.52
C LEU A 102 24.98 -19.47 10.26
N GLU A 103 26.26 -19.24 9.99
CA GLU A 103 27.28 -20.29 9.84
C GLU A 103 27.39 -21.18 11.08
N ASN A 104 27.37 -20.58 12.28
CA ASN A 104 27.45 -21.33 13.54
C ASN A 104 26.21 -22.16 13.86
N LYS A 105 25.10 -21.95 13.13
CA LYS A 105 23.85 -22.69 13.29
C LYS A 105 23.65 -23.79 12.25
N LEU A 106 24.61 -23.98 11.34
CA LEU A 106 24.51 -25.02 10.32
C LEU A 106 24.79 -26.42 10.92
N PRO A 107 24.12 -27.47 10.42
CA PRO A 107 24.35 -28.85 10.86
C PRO A 107 25.81 -29.30 10.60
N PRO A 108 26.32 -30.28 11.38
CA PRO A 108 27.69 -30.77 11.24
C PRO A 108 27.97 -31.43 9.88
N ASP A 109 26.94 -31.89 9.18
CA ASP A 109 27.04 -32.52 7.85
C ASP A 109 27.02 -31.49 6.69
N ASN A 110 27.14 -30.20 6.99
CA ASN A 110 27.15 -29.14 5.98
C ASN A 110 28.45 -29.14 5.16
N ILE A 111 28.38 -29.64 3.93
CA ILE A 111 29.48 -29.74 2.94
C ILE A 111 29.81 -28.43 2.21
N ARG A 112 29.44 -27.26 2.74
CA ARG A 112 29.72 -25.98 2.06
C ARG A 112 31.23 -25.72 1.99
N ILE A 113 31.75 -25.58 0.78
CA ILE A 113 33.13 -25.19 0.51
C ILE A 113 33.23 -23.68 0.66
N ARG A 114 34.11 -23.21 1.55
CA ARG A 114 34.45 -21.79 1.67
C ARG A 114 35.42 -21.44 0.55
N LEU A 115 35.01 -20.55 -0.34
CA LEU A 115 35.92 -19.91 -1.27
C LEU A 115 36.65 -18.81 -0.49
N GLU A 116 37.98 -18.79 -0.59
CA GLU A 116 38.75 -17.67 -0.05
C GLU A 116 38.27 -16.39 -0.75
N THR A 117 38.15 -15.31 0.02
CA THR A 117 37.77 -14.01 -0.54
C THR A 117 38.85 -13.60 -1.51
N ASP A 118 38.49 -13.48 -2.79
CA ASP A 118 39.28 -12.87 -3.84
C ASP A 118 39.91 -11.57 -3.31
N ASP A 119 41.22 -11.61 -3.10
CA ASP A 119 42.08 -10.54 -2.61
C ASP A 119 42.37 -9.50 -3.69
N GLY A 120 41.61 -9.51 -4.79
CA GLY A 120 41.70 -8.53 -5.87
C GLY A 120 42.94 -8.72 -6.74
N SER A 121 43.50 -9.93 -6.74
CA SER A 121 44.63 -10.32 -7.59
C SER A 121 44.22 -10.50 -9.05
N ASP A 122 42.92 -10.69 -9.33
CA ASP A 122 42.38 -10.89 -10.69
C ASP A 122 41.84 -9.59 -11.32
N ILE A 123 42.36 -8.43 -10.90
CA ILE A 123 42.32 -7.20 -11.72
C ILE A 123 43.39 -7.34 -12.81
N ASP A 124 43.32 -8.42 -13.59
CA ASP A 124 44.02 -8.49 -14.86
C ASP A 124 43.20 -7.68 -15.86
N ASP A 125 43.91 -6.74 -16.46
CA ASP A 125 43.42 -5.58 -17.17
C ASP A 125 42.68 -5.98 -18.47
N PHE A 126 41.41 -6.35 -18.37
CA PHE A 126 40.54 -6.49 -19.55
C PHE A 126 40.13 -5.11 -20.08
N HIS A 127 41.10 -4.33 -20.50
CA HIS A 127 40.90 -3.22 -21.43
C HIS A 127 40.51 -3.79 -22.79
N PHE A 128 39.19 -3.91 -23.02
CA PHE A 128 38.67 -4.14 -24.36
C PHE A 128 38.86 -2.83 -25.15
N ASP A 129 39.99 -2.74 -25.85
CA ASP A 129 40.36 -1.61 -26.70
C ASP A 129 39.43 -1.58 -27.93
N HIS A 130 38.21 -1.07 -27.73
CA HIS A 130 37.18 -0.95 -28.76
C HIS A 130 37.56 0.00 -29.90
N ASP A 131 38.72 0.65 -29.83
CA ASP A 131 39.13 1.71 -30.74
C ASP A 131 40.10 1.23 -31.84
N GLN A 132 40.60 -0.02 -31.80
CA GLN A 132 41.54 -0.51 -32.83
C GLN A 132 40.90 -1.08 -34.10
N ASP A 133 39.65 -1.56 -34.03
CA ASP A 133 38.97 -2.21 -35.17
C ASP A 133 37.88 -1.33 -35.83
N ASN A 134 37.72 -0.08 -35.38
CA ASN A 134 36.63 0.82 -35.82
C ASN A 134 37.07 1.90 -36.83
N ASP A 135 38.18 1.68 -37.55
CA ASP A 135 38.63 2.59 -38.62
C ASP A 135 37.55 2.70 -39.71
N GLY A 136 36.85 3.84 -39.73
CA GLY A 136 35.79 4.15 -40.71
C GLY A 136 34.36 4.10 -40.17
N LEU A 137 34.14 3.73 -38.90
CA LEU A 137 32.84 3.82 -38.23
C LEU A 137 32.77 5.08 -37.36
N LEU A 138 31.58 5.72 -37.28
CA LEU A 138 31.42 6.89 -36.43
C LEU A 138 31.63 6.50 -34.96
N SER A 139 32.58 7.16 -34.29
CA SER A 139 32.75 7.02 -32.84
C SER A 139 31.50 7.50 -32.11
N ARG A 140 31.31 7.00 -30.89
CA ARG A 140 30.25 7.46 -29.98
C ARG A 140 30.24 8.98 -29.84
N ASP A 141 31.41 9.61 -29.82
CA ASP A 141 31.51 11.06 -29.68
C ASP A 141 31.14 11.81 -30.97
N ASP A 142 31.38 11.22 -32.15
CA ASP A 142 30.90 11.77 -33.42
C ASP A 142 29.36 11.69 -33.51
N ILE A 143 28.77 10.58 -33.07
CA ILE A 143 27.30 10.42 -33.02
C ILE A 143 26.68 11.47 -32.09
N LYS A 144 27.28 11.72 -30.91
CA LYS A 144 26.82 12.77 -30.00
C LYS A 144 26.92 14.15 -30.62
N ARG A 145 28.04 14.46 -31.31
CA ARG A 145 28.24 15.74 -31.99
C ARG A 145 27.16 15.97 -33.05
N GLN A 146 26.91 14.97 -33.89
CA GLN A 146 25.90 15.06 -34.95
C GLN A 146 24.48 15.22 -34.39
N GLY A 147 24.16 14.53 -33.29
CA GLY A 147 22.88 14.68 -32.58
C GLY A 147 22.64 16.10 -32.07
N MET A 148 23.68 16.76 -31.54
CA MET A 148 23.60 18.15 -31.07
C MET A 148 23.39 19.15 -32.23
N GLU A 149 24.00 18.91 -33.39
CA GLU A 149 23.78 19.74 -34.58
C GLU A 149 22.34 19.64 -35.10
N PHE A 150 21.74 18.45 -35.09
CA PHE A 150 20.32 18.28 -35.44
C PHE A 150 19.37 19.01 -34.49
N LEU A 151 19.66 19.01 -33.19
CA LEU A 151 18.86 19.76 -32.22
C LEU A 151 18.94 21.26 -32.49
N ASN A 152 20.15 21.78 -32.70
CA ASN A 152 20.41 23.21 -32.89
C ASN A 152 19.82 23.77 -34.19
N THR A 153 19.69 22.95 -35.24
CA THR A 153 19.07 23.36 -36.51
C THR A 153 17.54 23.42 -36.42
N LYS A 154 16.90 22.52 -35.66
CA LYS A 154 15.44 22.55 -35.45
C LYS A 154 14.95 23.61 -34.46
N LEU A 155 15.81 24.05 -33.54
CA LEU A 155 15.48 25.07 -32.52
C LEU A 155 15.60 26.52 -33.02
N LYS A 156 16.24 26.79 -34.17
CA LYS A 156 16.31 28.15 -34.73
C LYS A 156 15.01 28.52 -35.44
N LEU A 157 14.15 29.32 -34.78
CA LEU A 157 12.94 29.88 -35.39
C LEU A 157 13.29 30.71 -36.65
N LYS A 158 12.72 30.35 -37.80
CA LYS A 158 12.78 31.17 -39.03
C LYS A 158 12.11 32.53 -38.74
N LYS A 159 12.89 33.60 -38.66
CA LYS A 159 12.36 34.97 -38.51
C LYS A 159 11.45 35.31 -39.70
N LYS A 160 10.14 35.46 -39.47
CA LYS A 160 9.19 35.98 -40.48
C LYS A 160 9.52 37.45 -40.78
N LYS A 161 9.76 37.78 -42.04
CA LYS A 161 9.97 39.15 -42.56
C LYS A 161 8.66 39.94 -42.38
N GLY A 162 8.69 41.01 -41.58
CA GLY A 162 7.52 41.85 -41.30
C GLY A 162 6.99 42.57 -42.55
N ARG A 163 5.68 42.45 -42.80
CA ARG A 163 4.96 43.12 -43.88
C ARG A 163 4.68 44.57 -43.48
N LYS A 164 5.23 45.54 -44.23
CA LYS A 164 4.98 46.98 -44.03
C LYS A 164 3.49 47.29 -44.27
N VAL A 165 2.83 47.91 -43.31
CA VAL A 165 1.48 48.47 -43.44
C VAL A 165 1.60 49.87 -44.04
N ARG A 166 0.90 50.13 -45.16
CA ARG A 166 0.74 51.48 -45.73
C ARG A 166 -0.35 52.21 -44.92
N THR A 167 0.01 53.34 -44.34
CA THR A 167 -0.94 54.33 -43.79
C THR A 167 -1.65 55.06 -44.93
N LYS A 168 -2.90 55.47 -44.66
CA LYS A 168 -3.81 56.21 -45.55
C LYS A 168 -3.22 57.53 -46.01
#